data_AF-A0A1E4RUP7-F1
#
_entry.id   AF-A0A1E4RUP7-F1
#
_cell.length_a   1.000
_cell.length_b   1.000
_cell.length_c   1.000
_cell.angle_alpha   90.00
_cell.angle_beta   90.00
_cell.angle_gamma   90.00
#
_symmetry.space_group_name_H-M   'P 1'
#
loop_
_entity.id
_entity.type
_entity.pdbx_description
1 polymer ?
#
loop_
_entity_poly.entity_id
_entity_poly.type
_entity_poly.pdbx_seq_one_letter_code
_entity_poly.pdbx_strand_id
1 'polypeptide(L)'
;DHLIFNTVLSTLQQFLHDEKFERSRILVASETIGLRTPEIITVGVERLVTLNSFLLLDDYEATECPLEHRRLNMVISELNKWIDSEVAYDAEFRKVRILIVQLLHTLNRYSLKNDQFEELTHKVLQEASGLISIGEEGIELKYYTLKLFILLQKQDKLDSTVAKDIENELLDAFVNQEISYVDQPVLIYFEMLNRVLSKLPTSRFVEFYDQLVSKYHSNLPVDIKRPLLNILKRLILSKQQDQVIEFELSKDRDDDFGSFKLPEYIIDDVRNVPALTGKKEDEDDIKLLEYLWHWDLVLLNFKDITLRMRSMFIQQLQTENDDLLTKFLDFLSLIIITGADDKSFMSLLEDTTDFTDYDFVNSHCESTGEEVKLLAVHLYFTILSTIGSLGSSWFSDIKDRGFKQTLEKFTTKYISPSLIDKKLVHFENQVDKFMEEHENLTVKVNRITNEIRCTYLIDEQYLEVVFKIPMNYPLSNVEVVGPKRVGVKETQWKAWILACQRIITLQNGELSEALTFLLKNITFHFKGFEECSICYSVLHQDNSLPSKTCSTCKNKFHAGCLYKWFKSSGGNTCPLCRSTFNFR
;
A
#
# COMPACT_ATOMS: atom_id res chain seq x y z
N ASP A 1 -3.24 4.55 -53.33
CA ASP A 1 -3.96 5.85 -53.41
C ASP A 1 -4.74 6.18 -52.15
N HIS A 2 -5.67 5.33 -51.68
CA HIS A 2 -6.47 5.61 -50.46
C HIS A 2 -5.62 5.85 -49.20
N LEU A 3 -4.57 5.04 -48.97
CA LEU A 3 -3.64 5.25 -47.86
C LEU A 3 -2.91 6.60 -47.98
N ILE A 4 -2.40 6.92 -49.17
CA ILE A 4 -1.70 8.19 -49.43
C ILE A 4 -2.63 9.37 -49.17
N PHE A 5 -3.89 9.29 -49.64
CA PHE A 5 -4.89 10.32 -49.41
C PHE A 5 -5.12 10.55 -47.91
N ASN A 6 -5.30 9.49 -47.13
CA ASN A 6 -5.51 9.61 -45.69
C ASN A 6 -4.27 10.06 -44.92
N THR A 7 -3.07 9.66 -45.34
CA THR A 7 -1.81 10.18 -44.79
C THR A 7 -1.66 11.68 -45.07
N VAL A 8 -2.02 12.15 -46.26
CA VAL A 8 -2.03 13.59 -46.56
C VAL A 8 -3.08 14.31 -45.71
N LEU A 9 -4.28 13.74 -45.61
CA LEU A 9 -5.37 14.30 -44.83
C LEU A 9 -5.00 14.44 -43.35
N SER A 10 -4.32 13.46 -42.76
CA SER A 10 -3.86 13.53 -41.35
C SER A 10 -2.82 14.63 -41.10
N THR A 11 -2.06 15.05 -42.12
CA THR A 11 -1.16 16.21 -42.00
C THR A 11 -1.86 17.57 -42.10
N LEU A 12 -3.14 17.57 -42.50
CA LEU A 12 -3.93 18.77 -42.71
C LEU A 12 -4.93 19.05 -41.58
N GLN A 13 -4.88 18.30 -40.47
CA GLN A 13 -5.87 18.33 -39.38
C GLN A 13 -6.21 19.75 -38.88
N GLN A 14 -5.21 20.64 -38.82
CA GLN A 14 -5.37 22.04 -38.43
C GLN A 14 -6.28 22.85 -39.37
N PHE A 15 -6.43 22.43 -40.63
CA PHE A 15 -7.17 23.14 -41.67
C PHE A 15 -8.50 22.47 -42.05
N LEU A 16 -8.75 21.25 -41.56
CA LEU A 16 -9.92 20.47 -42.01
C LEU A 16 -11.26 21.03 -41.52
N HIS A 17 -11.26 22.01 -40.62
CA HIS A 17 -12.44 22.75 -40.20
C HIS A 17 -12.87 23.83 -41.20
N ASP A 18 -12.00 24.27 -42.12
CA ASP A 18 -12.31 25.29 -43.13
C ASP A 18 -13.52 24.87 -44.00
N GLU A 19 -14.37 25.84 -44.34
CA GLU A 19 -15.53 25.67 -45.23
C GLU A 19 -15.15 25.07 -46.59
N LYS A 20 -13.91 25.28 -47.06
CA LYS A 20 -13.41 24.67 -48.31
C LYS A 20 -13.51 23.14 -48.32
N PHE A 21 -13.41 22.50 -47.15
CA PHE A 21 -13.51 21.05 -47.03
C PHE A 21 -14.94 20.56 -46.74
N GLU A 22 -15.92 21.46 -46.57
CA GLU A 22 -17.31 21.10 -46.22
C GLU A 22 -17.93 20.14 -47.23
N ARG A 23 -17.78 20.44 -48.53
CA ARG A 23 -18.29 19.58 -49.60
C ARG A 23 -17.66 18.19 -49.57
N SER A 24 -16.36 18.10 -49.28
CA SER A 24 -15.64 16.83 -49.15
C SER A 24 -16.10 16.05 -47.93
N ARG A 25 -16.29 16.71 -46.77
CA ARG A 25 -16.83 16.08 -45.55
C ARG A 25 -18.22 15.51 -45.78
N ILE A 26 -19.12 16.29 -46.40
CA ILE A 26 -20.48 15.85 -46.71
C ILE A 26 -20.50 14.71 -47.72
N LEU A 27 -19.62 14.74 -48.73
CA LEU A 27 -19.51 13.67 -49.72
C LEU A 27 -19.10 12.35 -49.05
N VAL A 28 -18.01 12.36 -48.27
CA VAL A 28 -17.53 11.16 -47.57
C VAL A 28 -18.58 10.62 -46.60
N ALA A 29 -19.25 11.49 -45.85
CA ALA A 29 -20.36 11.10 -44.98
C ALA A 29 -21.60 10.60 -45.73
N SER A 30 -21.77 10.95 -47.01
CA SER A 30 -22.85 10.42 -47.84
C SER A 30 -22.52 9.03 -48.37
N GLU A 31 -21.24 8.75 -48.64
CA GLU A 31 -20.75 7.46 -49.11
C GLU A 31 -20.76 6.38 -48.03
N THR A 32 -20.90 6.75 -46.74
CA THR A 32 -21.13 5.80 -45.65
C THR A 32 -22.60 5.37 -45.52
N ILE A 33 -23.52 5.93 -46.31
CA ILE A 33 -24.96 5.69 -46.16
C ILE A 33 -25.48 4.77 -47.27
N GLY A 34 -26.26 3.74 -46.92
CA GLY A 34 -26.92 2.86 -47.87
C GLY A 34 -26.01 1.80 -48.48
N LEU A 35 -24.90 1.47 -47.82
CA LEU A 35 -24.02 0.36 -48.21
C LEU A 35 -24.74 -0.98 -47.99
N ARG A 36 -24.58 -1.91 -48.93
CA ARG A 36 -25.07 -3.28 -48.77
C ARG A 36 -24.21 -4.01 -47.75
N THR A 37 -24.76 -5.05 -47.13
CA THR A 37 -24.11 -5.83 -46.07
C THR A 37 -22.66 -6.26 -46.38
N PRO A 38 -22.30 -6.78 -47.59
CA PRO A 38 -20.91 -7.10 -47.93
C PRO A 38 -20.00 -5.89 -48.18
N GLU A 39 -20.59 -4.74 -48.52
CA GLU A 39 -19.87 -3.49 -48.78
C GLU A 39 -19.43 -2.81 -47.46
N ILE A 40 -20.08 -3.12 -46.34
CA ILE A 40 -19.77 -2.55 -45.01
C ILE A 40 -18.32 -2.87 -44.61
N ILE A 41 -17.90 -4.12 -44.76
CA ILE A 41 -16.56 -4.61 -44.37
C ILE A 41 -15.44 -4.24 -45.37
N THR A 42 -15.80 -3.72 -46.55
CA THR A 42 -14.86 -3.32 -47.60
C THR A 42 -14.89 -1.81 -47.81
N VAL A 43 -15.91 -1.31 -48.51
CA VAL A 43 -16.11 0.11 -48.79
C VAL A 43 -16.36 0.89 -47.49
N GLY A 44 -17.15 0.36 -46.57
CA GLY A 44 -17.46 1.02 -45.30
C GLY A 44 -16.21 1.32 -44.46
N VAL A 45 -15.24 0.40 -44.43
CA VAL A 45 -13.94 0.61 -43.78
C VAL A 45 -13.20 1.80 -44.39
N GLU A 46 -13.07 1.86 -45.71
CA GLU A 46 -12.40 2.96 -46.41
C GLU A 46 -13.05 4.32 -46.12
N ARG A 47 -14.38 4.37 -46.18
CA ARG A 47 -15.15 5.60 -45.93
C ARG A 47 -15.09 6.03 -44.48
N LEU A 48 -15.14 5.10 -43.53
CA LEU A 48 -15.00 5.40 -42.10
C LEU A 48 -13.61 5.90 -41.74
N VAL A 49 -12.54 5.32 -42.30
CA VAL A 49 -11.17 5.84 -42.12
C VAL A 49 -11.11 7.30 -42.56
N THR A 50 -11.61 7.57 -43.76
CA THR A 50 -11.59 8.92 -44.33
C THR A 50 -12.44 9.90 -43.53
N LEU A 51 -13.63 9.48 -43.10
CA LEU A 51 -14.51 10.28 -42.27
C LEU A 51 -13.85 10.60 -40.91
N ASN A 52 -13.25 9.61 -40.25
CA ASN A 52 -12.51 9.82 -39.01
C ASN A 52 -11.38 10.84 -39.19
N SER A 53 -10.60 10.74 -40.26
CA SER A 53 -9.53 11.70 -40.56
C SER A 53 -10.06 13.13 -40.77
N PHE A 54 -11.23 13.31 -41.39
CA PHE A 54 -11.86 14.62 -41.55
C PHE A 54 -12.38 15.23 -40.25
N LEU A 55 -12.77 14.40 -39.29
CA LEU A 55 -13.35 14.83 -38.02
C LEU A 55 -12.35 14.90 -36.88
N LEU A 56 -11.14 14.34 -37.04
CA LEU A 56 -10.07 14.40 -36.07
C LEU A 56 -9.30 15.72 -36.21
N LEU A 57 -9.78 16.77 -35.52
CA LEU A 57 -9.17 18.09 -35.51
C LEU A 57 -8.18 18.24 -34.34
N ASP A 58 -7.08 18.97 -34.59
CA ASP A 58 -6.06 19.32 -33.57
C ASP A 58 -6.54 20.38 -32.58
N ASP A 59 -7.57 21.13 -32.94
CA ASP A 59 -8.07 22.25 -32.14
C ASP A 59 -8.84 21.76 -30.91
N TYR A 60 -8.31 22.05 -29.72
CA TYR A 60 -8.95 21.74 -28.44
C TYR A 60 -10.15 22.67 -28.14
N GLU A 61 -10.33 23.77 -28.88
CA GLU A 61 -11.40 24.74 -28.67
C GLU A 61 -12.60 24.56 -29.62
N ALA A 62 -12.51 23.68 -30.62
CA ALA A 62 -13.61 23.42 -31.53
C ALA A 62 -14.79 22.72 -30.81
N THR A 63 -15.78 23.50 -30.39
CA THR A 63 -16.97 22.97 -29.70
C THR A 63 -18.00 22.37 -30.65
N GLU A 64 -18.02 22.79 -31.92
CA GLU A 64 -19.01 22.38 -32.92
C GLU A 64 -18.46 21.34 -33.89
N CYS A 65 -19.29 20.36 -34.24
CA CYS A 65 -18.92 19.34 -35.22
C CYS A 65 -18.87 19.95 -36.62
N PRO A 66 -17.79 19.73 -37.41
CA PRO A 66 -17.64 20.32 -38.74
C PRO A 66 -18.54 19.67 -39.82
N LEU A 67 -19.39 18.71 -39.43
CA LEU A 67 -20.36 18.03 -40.29
C LEU A 67 -21.77 18.53 -39.98
N GLU A 68 -22.54 18.82 -41.04
CA GLU A 68 -23.94 19.26 -40.92
C GLU A 68 -24.79 18.26 -40.11
N HIS A 69 -25.54 18.76 -39.13
CA HIS A 69 -26.39 17.97 -38.21
C HIS A 69 -27.26 16.92 -38.92
N ARG A 70 -27.94 17.29 -40.01
CA ARG A 70 -28.81 16.35 -40.75
C ARG A 70 -28.00 15.18 -41.32
N ARG A 71 -26.82 15.47 -41.88
CA ARG A 71 -25.94 14.45 -42.45
C ARG A 71 -25.39 13.54 -41.36
N LEU A 72 -24.95 14.13 -40.25
CA LEU A 72 -24.48 13.39 -39.08
C LEU A 72 -25.54 12.41 -38.56
N ASN A 73 -26.80 12.85 -38.44
CA ASN A 73 -27.89 11.99 -37.98
C ASN A 73 -28.15 10.82 -38.94
N MET A 74 -28.04 11.04 -40.26
CA MET A 74 -28.15 9.95 -41.24
C MET A 74 -27.02 8.94 -41.10
N VAL A 75 -25.78 9.41 -40.86
CA VAL A 75 -24.63 8.53 -40.60
C VAL A 75 -24.87 7.72 -39.33
N ILE A 76 -25.25 8.36 -38.21
CA ILE A 76 -25.54 7.67 -36.93
C ILE A 76 -26.64 6.62 -37.11
N SER A 77 -27.73 6.96 -37.79
CA SER A 77 -28.82 6.01 -38.07
C SER A 77 -28.34 4.81 -38.89
N GLU A 78 -27.44 5.04 -39.84
CA GLU A 78 -26.88 3.96 -40.64
C GLU A 78 -25.91 3.07 -39.84
N LEU A 79 -25.05 3.66 -39.01
CA LEU A 79 -24.14 2.91 -38.15
C LEU A 79 -24.89 2.04 -37.13
N ASN A 80 -26.01 2.52 -36.59
CA ASN A 80 -26.90 1.70 -35.77
C ASN A 80 -27.34 0.42 -36.52
N LYS A 81 -27.75 0.55 -37.79
CA LYS A 81 -28.13 -0.62 -38.61
C LYS A 81 -26.95 -1.55 -38.90
N TRP A 82 -25.75 -1.02 -39.03
CA TRP A 82 -24.56 -1.84 -39.26
C TRP A 82 -24.24 -2.71 -38.06
N ILE A 83 -24.34 -2.14 -36.85
CA ILE A 83 -24.16 -2.87 -35.60
C ILE A 83 -25.24 -3.95 -35.41
N ASP A 84 -26.48 -3.67 -35.82
CA ASP A 84 -27.59 -4.64 -35.78
C ASP A 84 -27.59 -5.68 -36.93
N SER A 85 -26.64 -5.59 -37.86
CA SER A 85 -26.62 -6.47 -39.03
C SER A 85 -25.96 -7.82 -38.73
N GLU A 86 -26.31 -8.86 -39.50
CA GLU A 86 -25.69 -10.18 -39.37
C GLU A 86 -24.16 -10.16 -39.57
N VAL A 87 -23.64 -9.23 -40.38
CA VAL A 87 -22.20 -9.10 -40.62
C VAL A 87 -21.46 -8.54 -39.41
N ALA A 88 -22.15 -7.96 -38.42
CA ALA A 88 -21.50 -7.53 -37.17
C ALA A 88 -20.86 -8.69 -36.40
N TYR A 89 -21.32 -9.93 -36.61
CA TYR A 89 -20.77 -11.13 -36.00
C TYR A 89 -19.58 -11.73 -36.77
N ASP A 90 -19.27 -11.23 -37.97
CA ASP A 90 -18.14 -11.69 -38.75
C ASP A 90 -16.82 -11.15 -38.20
N ALA A 91 -15.76 -11.97 -38.22
CA ALA A 91 -14.43 -11.58 -37.76
C ALA A 91 -13.87 -10.36 -38.52
N GLU A 92 -14.25 -10.17 -39.79
CA GLU A 92 -13.81 -9.04 -40.62
C GLU A 92 -14.43 -7.70 -40.17
N PHE A 93 -15.60 -7.74 -39.52
CA PHE A 93 -16.27 -6.54 -38.99
C PHE A 93 -15.52 -5.90 -37.83
N ARG A 94 -14.56 -6.60 -37.23
CA ARG A 94 -13.65 -6.06 -36.20
C ARG A 94 -13.05 -4.71 -36.59
N LYS A 95 -12.63 -4.55 -37.86
CA LYS A 95 -12.06 -3.30 -38.39
C LYS A 95 -13.10 -2.18 -38.39
N VAL A 96 -14.33 -2.49 -38.82
CA VAL A 96 -15.47 -1.55 -38.83
C VAL A 96 -15.77 -1.12 -37.40
N ARG A 97 -15.85 -2.05 -36.46
CA ARG A 97 -16.09 -1.78 -35.03
C ARG A 97 -15.06 -0.83 -34.44
N ILE A 98 -13.77 -1.06 -34.66
CA ILE A 98 -12.69 -0.16 -34.20
C ILE A 98 -12.90 1.26 -34.75
N LEU A 99 -13.22 1.39 -36.04
CA LEU A 99 -13.45 2.70 -36.67
C LEU A 99 -14.70 3.40 -36.17
N ILE A 100 -15.77 2.66 -35.86
CA ILE A 100 -16.97 3.20 -35.22
C ILE A 100 -16.64 3.70 -33.81
N VAL A 101 -15.92 2.93 -32.99
CA VAL A 101 -15.50 3.37 -31.65
C VAL A 101 -14.63 4.65 -31.72
N GLN A 102 -13.70 4.71 -32.68
CA GLN A 102 -12.90 5.92 -32.94
C GLN A 102 -13.76 7.12 -33.34
N LEU A 103 -14.75 6.91 -34.21
CA LEU A 103 -15.67 7.95 -34.64
C LEU A 103 -16.48 8.48 -33.46
N LEU A 104 -17.06 7.58 -32.66
CA LEU A 104 -17.86 7.94 -31.48
C LEU A 104 -17.02 8.66 -30.42
N HIS A 105 -15.78 8.23 -30.19
CA HIS A 105 -14.83 8.96 -29.33
C HIS A 105 -14.59 10.37 -29.86
N THR A 106 -14.35 10.53 -31.15
CA THR A 106 -14.09 11.83 -31.78
C THR A 106 -15.34 12.72 -31.71
N LEU A 107 -16.52 12.19 -32.01
CA LEU A 107 -17.78 12.90 -31.96
C LEU A 107 -18.13 13.37 -30.54
N ASN A 108 -17.81 12.58 -29.51
CA ASN A 108 -18.01 12.96 -28.11
C ASN A 108 -17.10 14.09 -27.62
N ARG A 109 -16.09 14.49 -28.40
CA ARG A 109 -15.32 15.72 -28.13
C ARG A 109 -16.09 16.99 -28.53
N TYR A 110 -17.07 16.87 -29.42
CA TYR A 110 -17.95 17.96 -29.84
C TYR A 110 -19.20 18.06 -28.96
N SER A 111 -19.80 19.25 -28.93
CA SER A 111 -21.07 19.52 -28.24
C SER A 111 -22.27 19.06 -29.06
N LEU A 112 -22.47 17.74 -29.11
CA LEU A 112 -23.60 17.12 -29.80
C LEU A 112 -24.74 16.84 -28.82
N LYS A 113 -25.97 17.21 -29.20
CA LYS A 113 -27.20 16.82 -28.49
C LYS A 113 -28.08 15.99 -29.43
N ASN A 114 -27.96 14.67 -29.32
CA ASN A 114 -28.73 13.74 -30.14
C ASN A 114 -28.90 12.41 -29.39
N ASP A 115 -30.13 12.07 -29.02
CA ASP A 115 -30.46 10.85 -28.27
C ASP A 115 -30.02 9.58 -29.03
N GLN A 116 -30.17 9.53 -30.35
CA GLN A 116 -29.72 8.39 -31.17
C GLN A 116 -28.19 8.22 -31.18
N PHE A 117 -27.46 9.32 -31.05
CA PHE A 117 -26.00 9.30 -30.94
C PHE A 117 -25.55 8.77 -29.58
N GLU A 118 -26.21 9.22 -28.51
CA GLU A 118 -25.93 8.76 -27.15
C GLU A 118 -26.26 7.27 -27.01
N GLU A 119 -27.42 6.84 -27.51
CA GLU A 119 -27.83 5.43 -27.54
C GLU A 119 -26.83 4.56 -28.31
N LEU A 120 -26.43 4.98 -29.52
CA LEU A 120 -25.41 4.27 -30.30
C LEU A 120 -24.07 4.23 -29.55
N THR A 121 -23.68 5.33 -28.90
CA THR A 121 -22.44 5.42 -28.14
C THR A 121 -22.41 4.41 -27.00
N HIS A 122 -23.46 4.36 -26.19
CA HIS A 122 -23.56 3.42 -25.07
C HIS A 122 -23.63 1.98 -25.57
N LYS A 123 -24.43 1.70 -26.59
CA LYS A 123 -24.56 0.37 -27.19
C LYS A 123 -23.24 -0.17 -27.70
N VAL A 124 -22.54 0.59 -28.54
CA VAL A 124 -21.24 0.18 -29.11
C VAL A 124 -20.20 -0.01 -28.01
N LEU A 125 -20.23 0.85 -26.97
CA LEU A 125 -19.32 0.72 -25.85
C LEU A 125 -19.56 -0.58 -25.07
N GLN A 126 -20.82 -0.90 -24.74
CA GLN A 126 -21.19 -2.13 -24.04
C GLN A 126 -20.83 -3.38 -24.85
N GLU A 127 -21.18 -3.41 -26.13
CA GLU A 127 -20.83 -4.53 -27.02
C GLU A 127 -19.31 -4.71 -27.14
N ALA A 128 -18.56 -3.63 -27.34
CA ALA A 128 -17.11 -3.69 -27.44
C ALA A 128 -16.47 -4.15 -26.12
N SER A 129 -16.99 -3.72 -24.97
CA SER A 129 -16.52 -4.19 -23.66
C SER A 129 -16.79 -5.68 -23.43
N GLY A 130 -17.97 -6.18 -23.80
CA GLY A 130 -18.27 -7.62 -23.73
C GLY A 130 -17.36 -8.46 -24.62
N LEU A 131 -17.07 -8.00 -25.84
CA LEU A 131 -16.13 -8.68 -26.73
C LEU A 131 -14.69 -8.71 -26.18
N ILE A 132 -14.26 -7.64 -25.51
CA ILE A 132 -12.95 -7.56 -24.85
C ILE A 132 -12.83 -8.58 -23.72
N SER A 133 -13.89 -8.76 -22.94
CA SER A 133 -14.00 -9.72 -21.84
C SER A 133 -13.87 -11.17 -22.32
N ILE A 134 -14.47 -11.50 -23.46
CA ILE A 134 -14.37 -12.83 -24.10
C ILE A 134 -12.93 -13.15 -24.57
N GLY A 135 -12.10 -12.13 -24.80
CA GLY A 135 -10.67 -12.30 -25.04
C GLY A 135 -10.24 -12.52 -26.49
N GLU A 136 -11.16 -12.50 -27.45
CA GLU A 136 -10.88 -12.74 -28.88
C GLU A 136 -10.42 -11.48 -29.64
N GLU A 137 -10.36 -10.34 -28.94
CA GLU A 137 -10.12 -9.03 -29.55
C GLU A 137 -8.68 -8.55 -29.37
N GLY A 138 -8.07 -8.09 -30.46
CA GLY A 138 -6.74 -7.48 -30.43
C GLY A 138 -6.69 -6.08 -29.79
N ILE A 139 -5.46 -5.61 -29.57
CA ILE A 139 -5.13 -4.46 -28.71
C ILE A 139 -5.77 -3.14 -29.12
N GLU A 140 -6.07 -2.95 -30.41
CA GLU A 140 -6.62 -1.70 -30.94
C GLU A 140 -8.04 -1.45 -30.44
N LEU A 141 -8.89 -2.49 -30.46
CA LEU A 141 -10.25 -2.36 -29.94
C LEU A 141 -10.22 -2.07 -28.44
N LYS A 142 -9.40 -2.81 -27.70
CA LYS A 142 -9.18 -2.60 -26.26
C LYS A 142 -8.80 -1.15 -25.93
N TYR A 143 -7.82 -0.61 -26.65
CA TYR A 143 -7.36 0.78 -26.48
C TYR A 143 -8.46 1.80 -26.77
N TYR A 144 -9.13 1.72 -27.92
CA TYR A 144 -10.14 2.72 -28.30
C TYR A 144 -11.42 2.63 -27.45
N THR A 145 -11.81 1.43 -27.03
CA THR A 145 -12.92 1.23 -26.09
C THR A 145 -12.63 1.89 -24.74
N LEU A 146 -11.45 1.67 -24.16
CA LEU A 146 -11.03 2.36 -22.94
C LEU A 146 -10.97 3.89 -23.13
N LYS A 147 -10.51 4.36 -24.29
CA LYS A 147 -10.44 5.78 -24.60
C LYS A 147 -11.82 6.43 -24.59
N LEU A 148 -12.79 5.78 -25.22
CA LEU A 148 -14.19 6.21 -25.24
C LEU A 148 -14.78 6.18 -23.82
N PHE A 149 -14.61 5.08 -23.08
CA PHE A 149 -15.08 4.94 -21.71
C PHE A 149 -14.58 6.07 -20.79
N ILE A 150 -13.26 6.29 -20.78
CA ILE A 150 -12.63 7.35 -19.97
C ILE A 150 -13.15 8.74 -20.34
N LEU A 151 -13.35 9.01 -21.64
CA LEU A 151 -13.89 10.29 -22.11
C LEU A 151 -15.31 10.51 -21.57
N LEU A 152 -16.20 9.53 -21.71
CA LEU A 152 -17.58 9.64 -21.26
C LEU A 152 -17.70 9.73 -19.74
N GLN A 153 -16.87 8.98 -19.01
CA GLN A 153 -16.82 9.05 -17.54
C GLN A 153 -16.38 10.44 -17.07
N LYS A 154 -15.41 11.08 -17.76
CA LYS A 154 -14.99 12.45 -17.47
C LYS A 154 -16.08 13.50 -17.76
N GLN A 155 -16.95 13.23 -18.73
CA GLN A 155 -18.04 14.11 -19.13
C GLN A 155 -19.36 13.86 -18.38
N ASP A 156 -19.39 12.89 -17.45
CA ASP A 156 -20.59 12.47 -16.72
C ASP A 156 -21.74 12.05 -17.66
N LYS A 157 -21.39 11.41 -18.79
CA LYS A 157 -22.34 10.97 -19.84
C LYS A 157 -22.68 9.47 -19.77
N LEU A 158 -22.28 8.77 -18.71
CA LEU A 158 -22.58 7.36 -18.51
C LEU A 158 -23.50 7.21 -17.30
N ASP A 159 -24.60 6.49 -17.49
CA ASP A 159 -25.41 6.07 -16.35
C ASP A 159 -24.58 5.18 -15.40
N SER A 160 -24.85 5.30 -14.11
CA SER A 160 -24.10 4.58 -13.07
C SER A 160 -24.19 3.05 -13.18
N THR A 161 -25.28 2.51 -13.73
CA THR A 161 -25.43 1.06 -13.94
C THR A 161 -24.58 0.59 -15.13
N VAL A 162 -24.70 1.29 -16.25
CA VAL A 162 -23.93 1.03 -17.47
C VAL A 162 -22.42 1.13 -17.21
N ALA A 163 -21.99 2.16 -16.46
CA ALA A 163 -20.60 2.32 -16.08
C ALA A 163 -20.07 1.12 -15.29
N LYS A 164 -20.84 0.63 -14.31
CA LYS A 164 -20.47 -0.53 -13.48
C LYS A 164 -20.38 -1.82 -14.30
N ASP A 165 -21.30 -2.02 -15.24
CA ASP A 165 -21.30 -3.20 -16.11
C ASP A 165 -20.04 -3.21 -16.99
N ILE A 166 -19.68 -2.07 -17.59
CA ILE A 166 -18.44 -1.94 -18.36
C ILE A 166 -17.20 -2.16 -17.47
N GLU A 167 -17.19 -1.61 -16.25
CA GLU A 167 -16.10 -1.84 -15.29
C GLU A 167 -15.95 -3.33 -14.93
N ASN A 168 -17.06 -4.09 -14.83
CA ASN A 168 -17.02 -5.54 -14.61
C ASN A 168 -16.35 -6.26 -15.79
N GLU A 169 -16.77 -5.95 -17.03
CA GLU A 169 -16.21 -6.58 -18.23
C GLU A 169 -14.72 -6.28 -18.38
N LEU A 170 -14.30 -5.04 -18.08
CA LEU A 170 -12.88 -4.66 -18.11
C LEU A 170 -12.06 -5.34 -17.01
N LEU A 171 -12.65 -5.54 -15.83
CA LEU A 171 -12.02 -6.26 -14.73
C LEU A 171 -11.85 -7.75 -15.05
N ASP A 172 -12.89 -8.39 -15.58
CA ASP A 172 -12.82 -9.81 -15.98
C ASP A 172 -11.79 -10.01 -17.10
N ALA A 173 -11.80 -9.11 -18.09
CA ALA A 173 -10.77 -9.07 -19.13
C ALA A 173 -9.36 -8.93 -18.53
N PHE A 174 -9.16 -8.02 -17.57
CA PHE A 174 -7.87 -7.81 -16.93
C PHE A 174 -7.38 -9.05 -16.18
N VAL A 175 -8.26 -9.69 -15.41
CA VAL A 175 -7.93 -10.87 -14.61
C VAL A 175 -7.55 -12.03 -15.53
N ASN A 176 -8.36 -12.30 -16.55
CA ASN A 176 -8.22 -13.46 -17.43
C ASN A 176 -7.20 -13.28 -18.56
N GLN A 177 -6.75 -12.05 -18.84
CA GLN A 177 -5.84 -11.78 -19.96
C GLN A 177 -4.47 -12.43 -19.77
N GLU A 178 -4.11 -13.35 -20.66
CA GLU A 178 -2.74 -13.82 -20.82
C GLU A 178 -1.91 -12.82 -21.63
N ILE A 179 -0.67 -12.58 -21.22
CA ILE A 179 0.25 -11.65 -21.88
C ILE A 179 1.41 -12.47 -22.42
N SER A 180 1.36 -12.79 -23.72
CA SER A 180 2.41 -13.59 -24.38
C SER A 180 3.56 -12.74 -24.91
N TYR A 181 3.29 -11.48 -25.29
CA TYR A 181 4.25 -10.56 -25.86
C TYR A 181 3.93 -9.13 -25.42
N VAL A 182 4.97 -8.34 -25.15
CA VAL A 182 4.82 -6.93 -24.72
C VAL A 182 5.57 -6.03 -25.68
N ASP A 183 4.81 -5.14 -26.31
CA ASP A 183 5.28 -4.05 -27.14
C ASP A 183 4.70 -2.72 -26.64
N GLN A 184 5.08 -1.62 -27.31
CA GLN A 184 4.63 -0.29 -26.94
C GLN A 184 3.09 -0.14 -26.93
N PRO A 185 2.33 -0.63 -27.94
CA PRO A 185 0.87 -0.65 -27.89
C PRO A 185 0.29 -1.34 -26.64
N VAL A 186 0.84 -2.49 -26.24
CA VAL A 186 0.40 -3.20 -25.04
C VAL A 186 0.64 -2.35 -23.78
N LEU A 187 1.80 -1.72 -23.65
CA LEU A 187 2.10 -0.84 -22.51
C LEU A 187 1.15 0.36 -22.45
N ILE A 188 0.87 1.02 -23.58
CA ILE A 188 -0.06 2.15 -23.65
C ILE A 188 -1.48 1.73 -23.22
N TYR A 189 -1.92 0.55 -23.67
CA TYR A 189 -3.21 0.00 -23.25
C TYR A 189 -3.26 -0.23 -21.73
N PHE A 190 -2.24 -0.87 -21.15
CA PHE A 190 -2.20 -1.12 -19.72
C PHE A 190 -2.16 0.18 -18.92
N GLU A 191 -1.37 1.18 -19.34
CA GLU A 191 -1.36 2.50 -18.71
C GLU A 191 -2.78 3.11 -18.64
N MET A 192 -3.56 3.01 -19.73
CA MET A 192 -4.94 3.47 -19.74
C MET A 192 -5.87 2.64 -18.87
N LEU A 193 -5.72 1.31 -18.89
CA LEU A 193 -6.50 0.40 -18.05
C LEU A 193 -6.26 0.71 -16.57
N ASN A 194 -5.01 0.98 -16.18
CA ASN A 194 -4.64 1.32 -14.82
C ASN A 194 -5.31 2.62 -14.33
N ARG A 195 -5.53 3.60 -15.21
CA ARG A 195 -6.27 4.83 -14.87
C ARG A 195 -7.74 4.56 -14.53
N VAL A 196 -8.29 3.45 -15.01
CA VAL A 196 -9.63 2.96 -14.66
C VAL A 196 -9.56 2.13 -13.37
N LEU A 197 -8.73 1.07 -13.37
CA LEU A 197 -8.65 0.11 -12.26
C LEU A 197 -8.25 0.77 -10.93
N SER A 198 -7.34 1.75 -10.95
CA SER A 198 -6.90 2.48 -9.75
C SER A 198 -8.04 3.22 -9.03
N LYS A 199 -9.10 3.60 -9.76
CA LYS A 199 -10.27 4.30 -9.20
C LYS A 199 -11.32 3.36 -8.63
N LEU A 200 -11.28 2.06 -8.97
CA LEU A 200 -12.26 1.10 -8.50
C LEU A 200 -12.08 0.83 -6.99
N PRO A 201 -13.17 0.63 -6.23
CA PRO A 201 -13.09 0.32 -4.81
C PRO A 201 -12.51 -1.07 -4.57
N THR A 202 -11.83 -1.26 -3.43
CA THR A 202 -11.06 -2.49 -3.14
C THR A 202 -11.96 -3.72 -3.11
N SER A 203 -13.21 -3.56 -2.67
CA SER A 203 -14.23 -4.62 -2.60
C SER A 203 -14.44 -5.34 -3.93
N ARG A 204 -14.18 -4.69 -5.06
CA ARG A 204 -14.36 -5.23 -6.41
C ARG A 204 -13.30 -6.25 -6.78
N PHE A 205 -12.16 -6.23 -6.11
CA PHE A 205 -11.04 -7.13 -6.42
C PHE A 205 -10.91 -8.31 -5.44
N VAL A 206 -11.73 -8.34 -4.37
CA VAL A 206 -11.61 -9.32 -3.27
C VAL A 206 -11.80 -10.75 -3.77
N GLU A 207 -12.79 -10.99 -4.64
CA GLU A 207 -13.08 -12.31 -5.19
C GLU A 207 -11.98 -12.82 -6.15
N PHE A 208 -11.21 -11.91 -6.73
CA PHE A 208 -10.15 -12.22 -7.69
C PHE A 208 -8.76 -12.30 -7.04
N TYR A 209 -8.65 -12.25 -5.70
CA TYR A 209 -7.37 -12.17 -4.99
C TYR A 209 -6.37 -13.25 -5.44
N ASP A 210 -6.77 -14.52 -5.44
CA ASP A 210 -5.86 -15.62 -5.79
C ASP A 210 -5.44 -15.58 -7.27
N GLN A 211 -6.32 -15.14 -8.17
CA GLN A 211 -6.02 -14.99 -9.60
C GLN A 211 -5.06 -13.81 -9.84
N LEU A 212 -5.25 -12.69 -9.13
CA LEU A 212 -4.35 -11.54 -9.19
C LEU A 212 -2.95 -11.88 -8.63
N VAL A 213 -2.89 -12.66 -7.55
CA VAL A 213 -1.63 -13.20 -7.03
C VAL A 213 -0.97 -14.10 -8.06
N SER A 214 -1.70 -15.06 -8.65
CA SER A 214 -1.17 -15.93 -9.72
C SER A 214 -0.65 -15.12 -10.92
N LYS A 215 -1.40 -14.08 -11.33
CA LYS A 215 -1.02 -13.16 -12.40
C LYS A 215 0.26 -12.42 -12.08
N TYR A 216 0.45 -11.96 -10.83
CA TYR A 216 1.67 -11.29 -10.39
C TYR A 216 2.91 -12.17 -10.52
N HIS A 217 2.79 -13.46 -10.19
CA HIS A 217 3.87 -14.45 -10.32
C HIS A 217 4.15 -14.91 -11.75
N SER A 218 3.29 -14.54 -12.70
CA SER A 218 3.55 -14.81 -14.12
C SER A 218 4.66 -13.90 -14.65
N ASN A 219 5.23 -14.27 -15.80
CA ASN A 219 6.34 -13.54 -16.42
C ASN A 219 5.86 -12.23 -17.08
N LEU A 220 5.49 -11.25 -16.26
CA LEU A 220 5.05 -9.92 -16.68
C LEU A 220 6.18 -8.90 -16.60
N PRO A 221 6.25 -7.94 -17.55
CA PRO A 221 7.13 -6.79 -17.39
C PRO A 221 6.79 -5.95 -16.15
N VAL A 222 7.83 -5.32 -15.62
CA VAL A 222 7.79 -4.41 -14.46
C VAL A 222 6.67 -3.39 -14.57
N ASP A 223 6.50 -2.74 -15.74
CA ASP A 223 5.48 -1.71 -15.96
C ASP A 223 4.04 -2.20 -15.78
N ILE A 224 3.80 -3.49 -16.04
CA ILE A 224 2.49 -4.12 -15.85
C ILE A 224 2.34 -4.63 -14.42
N LYS A 225 3.42 -5.10 -13.79
CA LYS A 225 3.43 -5.55 -12.38
C LYS A 225 3.16 -4.41 -11.39
N ARG A 226 3.68 -3.20 -11.63
CA ARG A 226 3.52 -2.04 -10.72
C ARG A 226 2.06 -1.71 -10.36
N PRO A 227 1.15 -1.50 -11.32
CA PRO A 227 -0.27 -1.27 -11.02
C PRO A 227 -0.93 -2.46 -10.33
N LEU A 228 -0.57 -3.69 -10.73
CA LEU A 228 -1.07 -4.91 -10.10
C LEU A 228 -0.66 -4.97 -8.63
N LEU A 229 0.60 -4.63 -8.30
CA LEU A 229 1.09 -4.51 -6.93
C LEU A 229 0.31 -3.47 -6.12
N ASN A 230 -0.06 -2.33 -6.71
CA ASN A 230 -0.89 -1.34 -6.01
C ASN A 230 -2.29 -1.89 -5.68
N ILE A 231 -2.89 -2.68 -6.58
CA ILE A 231 -4.15 -3.39 -6.32
C ILE A 231 -3.94 -4.44 -5.20
N LEU A 232 -2.88 -5.24 -5.27
CA LEU A 232 -2.54 -6.23 -4.25
C LEU A 232 -2.28 -5.60 -2.87
N LYS A 233 -1.59 -4.45 -2.81
CA LYS A 233 -1.38 -3.67 -1.57
C LYS A 233 -2.70 -3.33 -0.90
N ARG A 234 -3.67 -2.82 -1.66
CA ARG A 234 -5.01 -2.51 -1.15
C ARG A 234 -5.74 -3.75 -0.66
N LEU A 235 -5.63 -4.87 -1.38
CA LEU A 235 -6.28 -6.12 -1.01
C LEU A 235 -5.68 -6.76 0.24
N ILE A 236 -4.35 -6.79 0.36
CA ILE A 236 -3.64 -7.31 1.52
C ILE A 236 -4.05 -6.53 2.76
N LEU A 237 -4.04 -5.19 2.69
CA LEU A 237 -4.46 -4.35 3.82
C LEU A 237 -5.92 -4.58 4.21
N SER A 238 -6.82 -4.75 3.25
CA SER A 238 -8.23 -5.06 3.53
C SER A 238 -8.38 -6.42 4.21
N LYS A 239 -7.77 -7.47 3.65
CA LYS A 239 -7.86 -8.84 4.19
C LYS A 239 -7.23 -8.96 5.57
N GLN A 240 -6.15 -8.23 5.79
CA GLN A 240 -5.47 -8.15 7.08
C GLN A 240 -6.36 -7.50 8.15
N GLN A 241 -7.08 -6.41 7.83
CA GLN A 241 -8.01 -5.80 8.77
C GLN A 241 -9.12 -6.77 9.19
N ASP A 242 -9.66 -7.55 8.25
CA ASP A 242 -10.63 -8.60 8.55
C ASP A 242 -10.04 -9.68 9.47
N GLN A 243 -8.80 -10.11 9.19
CA GLN A 243 -8.07 -11.08 10.03
C GLN A 243 -7.80 -10.55 11.45
N VAL A 244 -7.49 -9.26 11.61
CA VAL A 244 -7.30 -8.64 12.94
C VAL A 244 -8.60 -8.68 13.74
N ILE A 245 -9.74 -8.37 13.11
CA ILE A 245 -11.06 -8.45 13.75
C ILE A 245 -11.37 -9.88 14.17
N GLU A 246 -11.17 -10.86 13.29
CA GLU A 246 -11.38 -12.27 13.58
C GLU A 246 -10.49 -12.76 14.74
N PHE A 247 -9.21 -12.37 14.72
CA PHE A 247 -8.24 -12.69 15.77
C PHE A 247 -8.64 -12.12 17.14
N GLU A 248 -9.14 -10.88 17.18
CA GLU A 248 -9.59 -10.25 18.41
C GLU A 248 -10.84 -10.93 18.98
N LEU A 249 -11.74 -11.41 18.11
CA LEU A 249 -12.94 -12.17 18.50
C LEU A 249 -12.62 -13.61 18.93
N SER A 250 -11.52 -14.20 18.45
CA SER A 250 -11.10 -15.56 18.81
C SER A 250 -10.31 -15.65 20.12
N LYS A 251 -10.06 -14.52 20.80
CA LYS A 251 -9.19 -14.46 21.99
C LYS A 251 -9.58 -15.37 23.15
N ASP A 252 -10.84 -15.79 23.23
CA ASP A 252 -11.36 -16.68 24.26
C ASP A 252 -11.14 -18.18 23.95
N ARG A 253 -10.61 -18.52 22.76
CA ARG A 253 -10.35 -19.89 22.30
C ARG A 253 -8.87 -20.05 21.93
N ASP A 254 -8.05 -20.41 22.92
CA ASP A 254 -6.58 -20.57 22.75
C ASP A 254 -6.17 -21.58 21.66
N ASP A 255 -7.07 -22.47 21.24
CA ASP A 255 -6.80 -23.50 20.23
C ASP A 255 -6.81 -22.96 18.77
N ASP A 256 -7.36 -21.77 18.52
CA ASP A 256 -7.53 -21.22 17.15
C ASP A 256 -6.35 -20.35 16.69
N PHE A 257 -5.36 -20.05 17.54
CA PHE A 257 -4.29 -19.10 17.19
C PHE A 257 -3.30 -19.62 16.13
N GLY A 258 -3.22 -20.93 15.89
CA GLY A 258 -2.30 -21.50 14.90
C GLY A 258 -2.68 -21.20 13.44
N SER A 259 -3.90 -20.72 13.18
CA SER A 259 -4.42 -20.45 11.83
C SER A 259 -4.00 -19.07 11.28
N PHE A 260 -3.64 -18.12 12.16
CA PHE A 260 -3.26 -16.77 11.77
C PHE A 260 -1.78 -16.70 11.40
N LYS A 261 -1.46 -17.08 10.17
CA LYS A 261 -0.09 -17.08 9.60
C LYS A 261 0.00 -16.21 8.35
N LEU A 262 1.21 -15.74 8.05
CA LEU A 262 1.51 -15.17 6.74
C LEU A 262 1.27 -16.24 5.66
N PRO A 263 0.69 -15.87 4.51
CA PRO A 263 0.50 -16.80 3.40
C PRO A 263 1.82 -17.41 2.93
N GLU A 264 1.84 -18.72 2.68
CA GLU A 264 3.07 -19.44 2.30
C GLU A 264 3.67 -18.92 0.99
N TYR A 265 2.83 -18.49 0.03
CA TYR A 265 3.32 -17.96 -1.25
C TYR A 265 4.26 -16.76 -1.06
N ILE A 266 3.91 -15.83 -0.16
CA ILE A 266 4.75 -14.64 0.10
C ILE A 266 6.07 -15.06 0.75
N ILE A 267 6.05 -16.08 1.61
CA ILE A 267 7.25 -16.62 2.25
C ILE A 267 8.16 -17.28 1.21
N ASP A 268 7.59 -18.07 0.31
CA ASP A 268 8.33 -18.72 -0.76
C ASP A 268 9.01 -17.70 -1.68
N ASP A 269 8.34 -16.60 -2.01
CA ASP A 269 8.92 -15.54 -2.83
C ASP A 269 10.16 -14.92 -2.20
N VAL A 270 10.15 -14.66 -0.89
CA VAL A 270 11.28 -14.03 -0.20
C VAL A 270 12.40 -15.01 0.18
N ARG A 271 12.11 -16.32 0.24
CA ARG A 271 13.14 -17.38 0.37
C ARG A 271 14.02 -17.46 -0.88
N ASN A 272 13.46 -17.15 -2.05
CA ASN A 272 14.15 -17.25 -3.34
C ASN A 272 14.94 -15.97 -3.66
N VAL A 273 16.13 -15.84 -3.07
CA VAL A 273 17.04 -14.72 -3.37
C VAL A 273 17.47 -14.78 -4.86
N PRO A 274 17.34 -13.69 -5.63
CA PRO A 274 17.67 -13.70 -7.06
C PRO A 274 19.17 -13.94 -7.29
N ALA A 275 19.49 -14.75 -8.29
CA ALA A 275 20.86 -14.94 -8.75
C ALA A 275 21.30 -13.75 -9.62
N LEU A 276 22.21 -12.93 -9.08
CA LEU A 276 22.81 -11.79 -9.76
C LEU A 276 24.06 -12.23 -10.52
N THR A 277 24.15 -11.87 -11.80
CA THR A 277 25.23 -12.33 -12.68
C THR A 277 26.36 -11.33 -12.84
N GLY A 278 26.09 -10.05 -12.56
CA GLY A 278 27.00 -8.93 -12.78
C GLY A 278 27.33 -8.67 -14.25
N LYS A 279 26.64 -9.34 -15.19
CA LYS A 279 26.90 -9.23 -16.64
C LYS A 279 26.01 -8.20 -17.33
N LYS A 280 24.82 -7.98 -16.79
CA LYS A 280 23.82 -7.03 -17.29
C LYS A 280 23.19 -6.34 -16.09
N GLU A 281 23.68 -5.15 -15.78
CA GLU A 281 23.28 -4.38 -14.60
C GLU A 281 21.75 -4.16 -14.60
N ASP A 282 21.17 -3.74 -15.72
CA ASP A 282 19.71 -3.51 -15.83
C ASP A 282 18.86 -4.76 -15.53
N GLU A 283 19.28 -5.95 -15.99
CA GLU A 283 18.54 -7.20 -15.73
C GLU A 283 18.65 -7.63 -14.27
N ASP A 284 19.82 -7.41 -13.65
CA ASP A 284 20.04 -7.72 -12.25
C ASP A 284 19.27 -6.73 -11.35
N ASP A 285 19.22 -5.44 -11.71
CA ASP A 285 18.43 -4.41 -11.02
C ASP A 285 16.92 -4.72 -11.08
N ILE A 286 16.40 -5.19 -12.21
CA ILE A 286 14.98 -5.61 -12.31
C ILE A 286 14.68 -6.78 -11.36
N LYS A 287 15.55 -7.80 -11.32
CA LYS A 287 15.36 -8.94 -10.40
C LYS A 287 15.43 -8.50 -8.94
N LEU A 288 16.32 -7.57 -8.62
CA LEU A 288 16.43 -6.98 -7.29
C LEU A 288 15.17 -6.22 -6.92
N LEU A 289 14.66 -5.38 -7.83
CA LEU A 289 13.43 -4.63 -7.63
C LEU A 289 12.25 -5.55 -7.31
N GLU A 290 12.05 -6.62 -8.10
CA GLU A 290 11.00 -7.60 -7.87
C GLU A 290 11.17 -8.32 -6.52
N TYR A 291 12.40 -8.72 -6.16
CA TYR A 291 12.68 -9.33 -4.87
C TYR A 291 12.35 -8.40 -3.69
N LEU A 292 12.66 -7.12 -3.81
CA LEU A 292 12.32 -6.12 -2.80
C LEU A 292 10.80 -5.87 -2.72
N TRP A 293 10.06 -5.94 -3.84
CA TRP A 293 8.60 -5.89 -3.82
C TRP A 293 7.98 -7.06 -3.07
N HIS A 294 8.51 -8.28 -3.19
CA HIS A 294 8.04 -9.42 -2.39
C HIS A 294 8.15 -9.13 -0.89
N TRP A 295 9.25 -8.51 -0.46
CA TRP A 295 9.43 -8.06 0.92
C TRP A 295 8.48 -6.93 1.32
N ASP A 296 8.16 -6.01 0.41
CA ASP A 296 7.14 -4.99 0.68
C ASP A 296 5.78 -5.66 0.95
N LEU A 297 5.38 -6.64 0.13
CA LEU A 297 4.16 -7.42 0.34
C LEU A 297 4.18 -8.16 1.70
N VAL A 298 5.32 -8.72 2.14
CA VAL A 298 5.46 -9.27 3.50
C VAL A 298 5.17 -8.20 4.54
N LEU A 299 5.84 -7.04 4.46
CA LEU A 299 5.77 -6.00 5.48
C LEU A 299 4.41 -5.29 5.53
N LEU A 300 3.67 -5.23 4.42
CA LEU A 300 2.28 -4.76 4.41
C LEU A 300 1.39 -5.54 5.39
N ASN A 301 1.64 -6.85 5.57
CA ASN A 301 0.91 -7.68 6.53
C ASN A 301 1.22 -7.33 8.00
N PHE A 302 2.19 -6.45 8.28
CA PHE A 302 2.50 -5.98 9.62
C PHE A 302 1.83 -4.64 9.99
N LYS A 303 1.16 -3.98 9.05
CA LYS A 303 0.52 -2.67 9.29
C LYS A 303 -0.72 -2.80 10.18
N ASP A 304 -0.89 -1.95 11.19
CA ASP A 304 -2.11 -1.92 12.03
C ASP A 304 -2.54 -3.26 12.69
N ILE A 305 -1.62 -4.23 12.84
CA ILE A 305 -1.88 -5.49 13.54
C ILE A 305 -1.61 -5.40 15.05
N THR A 306 -2.23 -6.32 15.78
CA THR A 306 -2.05 -6.50 17.21
C THR A 306 -0.62 -6.94 17.54
N LEU A 307 -0.16 -6.64 18.76
CA LEU A 307 1.17 -7.04 19.23
C LEU A 307 1.39 -8.57 19.19
N ARG A 308 0.35 -9.35 19.49
CA ARG A 308 0.41 -10.81 19.52
C ARG A 308 0.55 -11.37 18.10
N MET A 309 -0.25 -10.90 17.15
CA MET A 309 -0.11 -11.27 15.72
C MET A 309 1.28 -10.90 15.19
N ARG A 310 1.76 -9.71 15.55
CA ARG A 310 3.11 -9.26 15.18
C ARG A 310 4.19 -10.22 15.65
N SER A 311 4.11 -10.64 16.90
CA SER A 311 5.05 -11.61 17.48
C SER A 311 4.99 -12.96 16.76
N MET A 312 3.81 -13.41 16.34
CA MET A 312 3.64 -14.65 15.57
C MET A 312 4.25 -14.53 14.16
N PHE A 313 4.04 -13.42 13.45
CA PHE A 313 4.65 -13.22 12.13
C PHE A 313 6.18 -13.08 12.22
N ILE A 314 6.71 -12.40 13.24
CA ILE A 314 8.15 -12.38 13.52
C ILE A 314 8.67 -13.80 13.79
N GLN A 315 7.97 -14.58 14.61
CA GLN A 315 8.37 -15.96 14.90
C GLN A 315 8.37 -16.82 13.62
N GLN A 316 7.38 -16.67 12.76
CA GLN A 316 7.31 -17.36 11.49
C GLN A 316 8.53 -17.02 10.61
N LEU A 317 8.82 -15.73 10.41
CA LEU A 317 9.94 -15.33 9.54
C LEU A 317 11.33 -15.58 10.16
N GLN A 318 11.49 -15.40 11.47
CA GLN A 318 12.79 -15.51 12.13
C GLN A 318 13.10 -16.94 12.57
N THR A 319 12.14 -17.63 13.20
CA THR A 319 12.37 -18.94 13.85
C THR A 319 11.96 -20.11 12.97
N GLU A 320 10.80 -20.04 12.31
CA GLU A 320 10.32 -21.14 11.44
C GLU A 320 11.03 -21.15 10.08
N ASN A 321 11.64 -20.03 9.69
CA ASN A 321 12.20 -19.81 8.36
C ASN A 321 13.65 -19.31 8.41
N ASP A 322 14.53 -19.98 9.14
CA ASP A 322 15.99 -19.80 9.05
C ASP A 322 16.47 -18.33 9.10
N ASP A 323 15.99 -17.53 10.06
CA ASP A 323 16.42 -16.14 10.27
C ASP A 323 16.24 -15.22 9.05
N LEU A 324 15.17 -15.41 8.25
CA LEU A 324 14.93 -14.64 7.01
C LEU A 324 14.98 -13.12 7.23
N LEU A 325 14.37 -12.59 8.30
CA LEU A 325 14.38 -11.14 8.58
C LEU A 325 15.79 -10.61 8.86
N THR A 326 16.59 -11.35 9.64
CA THR A 326 18.00 -10.99 9.89
C THR A 326 18.82 -10.99 8.61
N LYS A 327 18.71 -12.06 7.81
CA LYS A 327 19.40 -12.16 6.51
C LYS A 327 18.99 -11.03 5.57
N PHE A 328 17.71 -10.65 5.59
CA PHE A 328 17.22 -9.55 4.78
C PHE A 328 17.71 -8.19 5.28
N LEU A 329 17.78 -7.96 6.59
CA LEU A 329 18.39 -6.74 7.15
C LEU A 329 19.88 -6.63 6.79
N ASP A 330 20.63 -7.74 6.85
CA ASP A 330 22.01 -7.78 6.38
C ASP A 330 22.09 -7.38 4.89
N PHE A 331 21.21 -7.92 4.06
CA PHE A 331 21.13 -7.61 2.63
C PHE A 331 20.79 -6.13 2.36
N LEU A 332 19.74 -5.59 3.00
CA LEU A 332 19.36 -4.18 2.90
C LEU A 332 20.50 -3.26 3.33
N SER A 333 21.16 -3.59 4.45
CA SER A 333 22.26 -2.77 4.96
C SER A 333 23.46 -2.72 4.00
N LEU A 334 23.69 -3.78 3.23
CA LEU A 334 24.69 -3.80 2.18
C LEU A 334 24.31 -2.85 1.03
N ILE A 335 23.07 -2.91 0.53
CA ILE A 335 22.58 -2.01 -0.52
C ILE A 335 22.66 -0.55 -0.07
N ILE A 336 22.27 -0.26 1.17
CA ILE A 336 22.28 1.10 1.72
C ILE A 336 23.71 1.64 1.80
N ILE A 337 24.66 0.84 2.27
CA ILE A 337 26.05 1.28 2.41
C ILE A 337 26.72 1.43 1.05
N THR A 338 26.49 0.53 0.09
CA THR A 338 27.02 0.69 -1.27
C THR A 338 26.39 1.88 -1.98
N GLY A 339 25.09 2.13 -1.75
CA GLY A 339 24.38 3.32 -2.24
C GLY A 339 24.88 4.62 -1.62
N ALA A 340 25.41 4.59 -0.38
CA ALA A 340 25.90 5.80 0.29
C ALA A 340 27.14 6.44 -0.37
N ASP A 341 27.88 5.67 -1.18
CA ASP A 341 28.99 6.18 -1.98
C ASP A 341 28.53 6.84 -3.30
N ASP A 342 27.26 6.67 -3.66
CA ASP A 342 26.65 7.22 -4.88
C ASP A 342 26.06 8.61 -4.64
N LYS A 343 26.67 9.63 -5.24
CA LYS A 343 26.27 11.02 -5.06
C LYS A 343 24.89 11.35 -5.62
N SER A 344 24.45 10.71 -6.72
CA SER A 344 23.12 11.01 -7.30
C SER A 344 22.03 10.53 -6.35
N PHE A 345 22.17 9.29 -5.88
CA PHE A 345 21.26 8.69 -4.91
C PHE A 345 21.20 9.49 -3.60
N MET A 346 22.35 9.93 -3.09
CA MET A 346 22.36 10.73 -1.86
C MET A 346 21.71 12.10 -2.02
N SER A 347 21.80 12.73 -3.20
CA SER A 347 21.04 13.97 -3.49
C SER A 347 19.54 13.70 -3.50
N LEU A 348 19.11 12.63 -4.18
CA LEU A 348 17.70 12.22 -4.22
C LEU A 348 17.15 12.00 -2.79
N LEU A 349 17.91 11.33 -1.93
CA LEU A 349 17.52 11.07 -0.54
C LEU A 349 17.50 12.32 0.34
N GLU A 350 18.29 13.35 0.01
CA GLU A 350 18.27 14.64 0.71
C GLU A 350 17.10 15.53 0.28
N ASP A 351 16.67 15.42 -0.99
CA ASP A 351 15.62 16.24 -1.58
C ASP A 351 14.20 15.67 -1.35
N THR A 352 14.08 14.39 -0.98
CA THR A 352 12.76 13.74 -0.80
C THR A 352 12.63 12.94 0.49
N THR A 353 11.40 12.81 0.97
CA THR A 353 11.01 11.85 2.03
C THR A 353 10.25 10.67 1.44
N ASP A 354 10.36 10.44 0.14
CA ASP A 354 9.54 9.47 -0.63
C ASP A 354 9.75 8.04 -0.13
N PHE A 355 10.93 7.75 0.43
CA PHE A 355 11.19 6.47 1.09
C PHE A 355 10.29 6.19 2.31
N THR A 356 9.57 7.18 2.85
CA THR A 356 8.64 6.95 3.97
C THR A 356 7.26 6.47 3.54
N ASP A 357 6.88 6.70 2.27
CA ASP A 357 5.61 6.28 1.67
C ASP A 357 5.85 5.89 0.21
N TYR A 358 6.49 4.74 0.01
CA TYR A 358 6.83 4.24 -1.32
C TYR A 358 5.56 3.87 -2.12
N ASP A 359 5.52 4.34 -3.37
CA ASP A 359 4.49 4.03 -4.36
C ASP A 359 5.10 3.21 -5.50
N PHE A 360 4.49 2.06 -5.81
CA PHE A 360 4.89 1.20 -6.91
C PHE A 360 4.78 1.89 -8.28
N VAL A 361 3.90 2.88 -8.45
CA VAL A 361 3.61 3.46 -9.76
C VAL A 361 4.44 4.72 -10.04
N ASN A 362 4.67 5.55 -9.02
CA ASN A 362 5.31 6.86 -9.17
C ASN A 362 6.63 6.93 -8.40
N SER A 363 7.62 6.11 -8.78
CA SER A 363 8.99 6.34 -8.32
C SER A 363 9.53 7.57 -9.06
N HIS A 364 9.88 8.63 -8.34
CA HIS A 364 10.56 9.81 -8.90
C HIS A 364 12.04 9.51 -9.27
N CYS A 365 12.38 8.25 -9.53
CA CYS A 365 13.71 7.76 -9.81
C CYS A 365 14.02 7.83 -11.30
N GLU A 366 15.25 8.18 -11.67
CA GLU A 366 15.65 8.26 -13.07
C GLU A 366 16.05 6.88 -13.65
N SER A 367 16.35 5.91 -12.77
CA SER A 367 16.74 4.56 -13.16
C SER A 367 16.22 3.49 -12.19
N THR A 368 16.13 2.24 -12.67
CA THR A 368 15.78 1.06 -11.86
C THR A 368 16.75 0.88 -10.69
N GLY A 369 18.06 1.10 -10.90
CA GLY A 369 19.06 0.99 -9.84
C GLY A 369 18.90 2.04 -8.73
N GLU A 370 18.48 3.25 -9.06
CA GLU A 370 18.12 4.26 -8.03
C GLU A 370 16.87 3.84 -7.25
N GLU A 371 15.87 3.28 -7.93
CA GLU A 371 14.66 2.79 -7.28
C GLU A 371 14.94 1.60 -6.36
N VAL A 372 15.82 0.67 -6.75
CA VAL A 372 16.27 -0.43 -5.88
C VAL A 372 16.86 0.11 -4.58
N LYS A 373 17.71 1.14 -4.66
CA LYS A 373 18.31 1.77 -3.48
C LYS A 373 17.25 2.49 -2.63
N LEU A 374 16.33 3.22 -3.25
CA LEU A 374 15.25 3.93 -2.57
C LEU A 374 14.32 2.95 -1.84
N LEU A 375 13.93 1.87 -2.53
CA LEU A 375 13.08 0.82 -1.97
C LEU A 375 13.79 0.06 -0.84
N ALA A 376 15.11 -0.18 -0.96
CA ALA A 376 15.88 -0.76 0.15
C ALA A 376 15.85 0.14 1.40
N VAL A 377 15.96 1.47 1.21
CA VAL A 377 15.81 2.43 2.32
C VAL A 377 14.39 2.42 2.86
N HIS A 378 13.36 2.36 2.01
CA HIS A 378 11.96 2.23 2.43
C HIS A 378 11.74 0.99 3.29
N LEU A 379 12.19 -0.18 2.84
CA LEU A 379 12.01 -1.44 3.56
C LEU A 379 12.79 -1.45 4.87
N TYR A 380 14.00 -0.89 4.90
CA TYR A 380 14.76 -0.70 6.13
C TYR A 380 14.02 0.21 7.12
N PHE A 381 13.50 1.36 6.65
CA PHE A 381 12.67 2.26 7.43
C PHE A 381 11.41 1.55 7.98
N THR A 382 10.72 0.80 7.13
CA THR A 382 9.49 0.07 7.49
C THR A 382 9.75 -1.01 8.53
N ILE A 383 10.85 -1.78 8.42
CA ILE A 383 11.24 -2.77 9.43
C ILE A 383 11.58 -2.07 10.76
N LEU A 384 12.36 -0.98 10.73
CA LEU A 384 12.72 -0.25 11.95
C LEU A 384 11.51 0.41 12.62
N SER A 385 10.54 0.89 11.84
CA SER A 385 9.28 1.46 12.36
C SER A 385 8.36 0.39 12.95
N THR A 386 8.26 -0.77 12.28
CA THR A 386 7.20 -1.76 12.58
C THR A 386 7.69 -2.86 13.52
N ILE A 387 8.96 -3.24 13.41
CA ILE A 387 9.63 -4.33 14.12
C ILE A 387 10.94 -3.82 14.77
N GLY A 388 10.87 -2.64 15.38
CA GLY A 388 12.04 -1.90 15.87
C GLY A 388 12.91 -2.67 16.88
N SER A 389 12.31 -3.50 17.73
CA SER A 389 13.06 -4.33 18.70
C SER A 389 13.97 -5.36 18.02
N LEU A 390 13.50 -6.01 16.95
CA LEU A 390 14.29 -6.93 16.14
C LEU A 390 15.43 -6.16 15.45
N GLY A 391 15.12 -5.02 14.83
CA GLY A 391 16.13 -4.17 14.20
C GLY A 391 17.22 -3.70 15.16
N SER A 392 16.85 -3.36 16.39
CA SER A 392 17.79 -2.96 17.45
C SER A 392 18.70 -4.12 17.88
N SER A 393 18.12 -5.32 18.03
CA SER A 393 18.88 -6.53 18.37
C SER A 393 19.85 -6.89 17.27
N TRP A 394 19.38 -6.95 16.02
CA TRP A 394 20.19 -7.21 14.84
C TRP A 394 21.36 -6.23 14.74
N PHE A 395 21.11 -4.92 14.84
CA PHE A 395 22.15 -3.90 14.79
C PHE A 395 23.18 -4.08 15.93
N SER A 396 22.72 -4.48 17.12
CA SER A 396 23.58 -4.76 18.26
C SER A 396 24.55 -5.92 17.98
N ASP A 397 24.09 -6.93 17.25
CA ASP A 397 24.82 -8.16 16.94
C ASP A 397 25.84 -8.00 15.78
N ILE A 398 25.79 -6.89 15.04
CA ILE A 398 26.80 -6.57 14.01
C ILE A 398 28.20 -6.49 14.62
N LYS A 399 29.11 -7.35 14.13
CA LYS A 399 30.49 -7.48 14.64
C LYS A 399 31.47 -6.50 14.03
N ASP A 400 31.32 -6.19 12.74
CA ASP A 400 32.17 -5.22 12.06
C ASP A 400 31.86 -3.81 12.57
N ARG A 401 32.79 -3.24 13.33
CA ARG A 401 32.64 -1.92 13.94
C ARG A 401 32.61 -0.80 12.92
N GLY A 402 33.37 -0.92 11.83
CA GLY A 402 33.43 0.11 10.78
C GLY A 402 32.11 0.17 10.03
N PHE A 403 31.63 -1.00 9.58
CA PHE A 403 30.33 -1.16 8.96
C PHE A 403 29.20 -0.64 9.85
N LYS A 404 29.19 -1.09 11.12
CA LYS A 404 28.19 -0.68 12.12
C LYS A 404 28.15 0.84 12.31
N GLN A 405 29.31 1.50 12.42
CA GLN A 405 29.39 2.94 12.59
C GLN A 405 28.90 3.71 11.35
N THR A 406 29.19 3.22 10.15
CA THR A 406 28.69 3.83 8.90
C THR A 406 27.17 3.73 8.82
N LEU A 407 26.62 2.54 9.10
CA LEU A 407 25.18 2.33 9.14
C LEU A 407 24.50 3.22 10.19
N GLU A 408 25.07 3.31 11.40
CA GLU A 408 24.53 4.15 12.45
C GLU A 408 24.45 5.62 12.05
N LYS A 409 25.48 6.14 11.38
CA LYS A 409 25.50 7.52 10.86
C LYS A 409 24.42 7.72 9.80
N PHE A 410 24.26 6.76 8.89
CA PHE A 410 23.21 6.79 7.88
C PHE A 410 21.82 6.84 8.54
N THR A 411 21.53 5.90 9.44
CA THR A 411 20.24 5.82 10.13
C THR A 411 19.96 7.08 10.94
N THR A 412 20.94 7.59 11.69
CA THR A 412 20.81 8.82 12.48
C THR A 412 20.50 10.04 11.63
N LYS A 413 21.07 10.13 10.42
CA LYS A 413 20.88 11.29 9.53
C LYS A 413 19.55 11.23 8.77
N TYR A 414 19.19 10.08 8.19
CA TYR A 414 18.09 9.99 7.22
C TYR A 414 16.84 9.31 7.77
N ILE A 415 16.98 8.34 8.68
CA ILE A 415 15.86 7.48 9.10
C ILE A 415 15.29 7.93 10.45
N SER A 416 16.18 8.16 11.43
CA SER A 416 15.82 8.50 12.80
C SER A 416 14.97 9.77 12.93
N PRO A 417 15.21 10.88 12.21
CA PRO A 417 14.40 12.09 12.34
C PRO A 417 12.91 11.83 12.09
N SER A 418 12.57 11.10 11.02
CA SER A 418 11.20 10.75 10.66
C SER A 418 10.55 9.80 11.69
N LEU A 419 11.30 8.84 12.23
CA LEU A 419 10.78 7.92 13.25
C LEU A 419 10.56 8.61 14.60
N ILE A 420 11.47 9.49 15.00
CA ILE A 420 11.37 10.29 16.23
C ILE A 420 10.16 11.22 16.12
N ASP A 421 10.02 11.95 15.01
CA ASP A 421 8.88 12.84 14.80
C ASP A 421 7.55 12.07 14.84
N LYS A 422 7.45 10.94 14.13
CA LYS A 422 6.26 10.06 14.20
C LYS A 422 5.92 9.66 15.64
N LYS A 423 6.91 9.27 16.45
CA LYS A 423 6.68 8.92 17.86
C LYS A 423 6.26 10.11 18.73
N LEU A 424 6.88 11.28 18.53
CA LEU A 424 6.54 12.48 19.28
C LEU A 424 5.13 12.98 18.93
N VAL A 425 4.79 13.07 17.64
CA VAL A 425 3.45 13.45 17.17
C VAL A 425 2.39 12.48 17.70
N HIS A 426 2.63 11.18 17.60
CA HIS A 426 1.69 10.18 18.12
C HIS A 426 1.42 10.36 19.62
N PHE A 427 2.46 10.63 20.40
CA PHE A 427 2.33 10.88 21.83
C PHE A 427 1.64 12.21 22.14
N GLU A 428 2.03 13.30 21.47
CA GLU A 428 1.43 14.64 21.62
C GLU A 428 -0.08 14.62 21.40
N ASN A 429 -0.57 13.87 20.41
CA ASN A 429 -2.00 13.71 20.13
C ASN A 429 -2.80 13.08 21.30
N GLN A 430 -2.13 12.48 22.28
CA GLN A 430 -2.76 11.84 23.45
C GLN A 430 -2.54 12.64 24.74
N VAL A 431 -1.71 13.69 24.72
CA VAL A 431 -1.32 14.46 25.91
C VAL A 431 -2.52 15.13 26.57
N ASP A 432 -3.38 15.79 25.80
CA ASP A 432 -4.55 16.50 26.34
C ASP A 432 -5.47 15.54 27.09
N LYS A 433 -5.76 14.37 26.50
CA LYS A 433 -6.55 13.32 27.13
C LYS A 433 -5.94 12.85 28.46
N PHE A 434 -4.62 12.66 28.51
CA PHE A 434 -3.95 12.28 29.76
C PHE A 434 -4.08 13.34 30.85
N MET A 435 -3.99 14.63 30.49
CA MET A 435 -4.13 15.73 31.45
C MET A 435 -5.58 15.91 31.92
N GLU A 436 -6.57 15.61 31.08
CA GLU A 436 -7.99 15.58 31.46
C GLU A 436 -8.33 14.41 32.42
N GLU A 437 -7.80 13.21 32.15
CA GLU A 437 -8.02 12.03 33.00
C GLU A 437 -7.27 12.11 34.33
N HIS A 438 -6.21 12.93 34.41
CA HIS A 438 -5.35 13.06 35.57
C HIS A 438 -5.08 14.53 35.89
N GLU A 439 -5.95 15.16 36.70
CA GLU A 439 -5.88 16.59 37.07
C GLU A 439 -4.51 17.05 37.65
N ASN A 440 -3.75 16.13 38.25
CA ASN A 440 -2.43 16.41 38.84
C ASN A 440 -1.25 16.19 37.89
N LEU A 441 -1.50 15.83 36.63
CA LEU A 441 -0.47 15.55 35.63
C LEU A 441 -0.18 16.79 34.78
N THR A 442 1.11 17.04 34.55
CA THR A 442 1.59 17.99 33.54
C THR A 442 2.57 17.26 32.63
N VAL A 443 2.38 17.39 31.32
CA VAL A 443 3.27 16.79 30.32
C VAL A 443 3.88 17.88 29.45
N LYS A 444 5.18 17.79 29.18
CA LYS A 444 5.92 18.69 28.30
C LYS A 444 6.74 17.89 27.30
N VAL A 445 6.54 18.13 26.02
CA VAL A 445 7.29 17.51 24.93
C VAL A 445 8.33 18.50 24.40
N ASN A 446 9.59 18.07 24.31
CA ASN A 446 10.70 18.85 23.79
C ASN A 446 11.25 18.19 22.53
N ARG A 447 10.95 18.79 21.37
CA ARG A 447 11.38 18.33 20.05
C ARG A 447 12.85 18.63 19.71
N ILE A 448 13.52 19.48 20.49
CA ILE A 448 14.95 19.77 20.30
C ILE A 448 15.80 18.68 20.94
N THR A 449 15.45 18.27 22.16
CA THR A 449 16.17 17.23 22.90
C THR A 449 15.55 15.85 22.75
N ASN A 450 14.44 15.73 22.02
CA ASN A 450 13.63 14.51 21.88
C ASN A 450 13.24 13.89 23.22
N GLU A 451 12.80 14.75 24.16
CA GLU A 451 12.43 14.35 25.52
C GLU A 451 10.95 14.63 25.81
N ILE A 452 10.29 13.69 26.50
CA ILE A 452 8.95 13.87 27.06
C ILE A 452 9.07 13.89 28.57
N ARG A 453 8.73 15.01 29.21
CA ARG A 453 8.75 15.19 30.66
C ARG A 453 7.34 15.15 31.21
N CYS A 454 7.08 14.18 32.09
CA CYS A 454 5.84 14.02 32.81
C CYS A 454 6.06 14.36 34.28
N THR A 455 5.23 15.24 34.83
CA THR A 455 5.29 15.69 36.22
C THR A 455 3.94 15.47 36.88
N TYR A 456 3.92 14.77 38.01
CA TYR A 456 2.70 14.42 38.74
C TYR A 456 2.74 15.05 40.15
N LEU A 457 1.75 15.85 40.49
CA LEU A 457 1.65 16.56 41.77
C LEU A 457 0.98 15.70 42.85
N ILE A 458 1.63 15.59 44.00
CA ILE A 458 1.17 14.85 45.18
C ILE A 458 1.50 15.67 46.42
N ASP A 459 0.50 16.12 47.17
CA ASP A 459 0.67 16.88 48.43
C ASP A 459 1.76 17.98 48.33
N GLU A 460 1.64 18.85 47.33
CA GLU A 460 2.56 19.98 47.04
C GLU A 460 3.98 19.59 46.59
N GLN A 461 4.24 18.30 46.39
CA GLN A 461 5.51 17.80 45.87
C GLN A 461 5.30 17.13 44.51
N TYR A 462 6.34 17.15 43.68
CA TYR A 462 6.28 16.63 42.32
C TYR A 462 7.08 15.34 42.17
N LEU A 463 6.45 14.34 41.59
CA LEU A 463 7.09 13.16 41.02
C LEU A 463 7.34 13.42 39.53
N GLU A 464 8.50 12.99 39.02
CA GLU A 464 8.92 13.35 37.67
C GLU A 464 9.51 12.15 36.93
N VAL A 465 9.08 11.96 35.68
CA VAL A 465 9.60 10.99 34.72
C VAL A 465 9.90 11.65 33.39
N VAL A 466 11.01 11.26 32.78
CA VAL A 466 11.46 11.74 31.48
C VAL A 466 11.69 10.55 30.57
N PHE A 467 11.01 10.51 29.43
CA PHE A 467 11.30 9.59 28.33
C PHE A 467 12.25 10.30 27.37
N LYS A 468 13.44 9.75 27.17
CA LYS A 468 14.47 10.30 26.28
C LYS A 468 14.61 9.44 25.05
N ILE A 469 14.27 9.98 23.89
CA ILE A 469 14.41 9.28 22.62
C ILE A 469 15.80 9.62 22.06
N PRO A 470 16.69 8.63 21.87
CA PRO A 470 18.04 8.90 21.38
C PRO A 470 18.04 9.34 19.92
N MET A 471 19.07 10.09 19.50
CA MET A 471 19.18 10.59 18.13
C MET A 471 19.29 9.50 17.06
N ASN A 472 19.80 8.32 17.43
CA ASN A 472 19.92 7.13 16.57
C ASN A 472 18.74 6.16 16.76
N TYR A 473 17.61 6.60 17.30
CA TYR A 473 16.40 5.77 17.45
C TYR A 473 15.97 5.20 16.08
N PRO A 474 15.61 3.90 15.97
CA PRO A 474 15.44 2.93 17.05
C PRO A 474 16.69 2.09 17.38
N LEU A 475 17.84 2.31 16.74
CA LEU A 475 19.05 1.50 16.97
C LEU A 475 19.46 1.45 18.45
N SER A 476 19.26 2.57 19.16
CA SER A 476 19.27 2.61 20.62
C SER A 476 17.85 2.77 21.15
N ASN A 477 17.59 2.11 22.27
CA ASN A 477 16.31 2.14 22.95
C ASN A 477 16.03 3.51 23.60
N VAL A 478 14.77 3.90 23.66
CA VAL A 478 14.29 5.05 24.46
C VAL A 478 14.66 4.83 25.91
N GLU A 479 15.28 5.81 26.57
CA GLU A 479 15.64 5.74 27.99
C GLU A 479 14.53 6.34 28.86
N VAL A 480 14.08 5.61 29.89
CA VAL A 480 13.16 6.14 30.91
C VAL A 480 13.93 6.53 32.16
N VAL A 481 13.90 7.81 32.52
CA VAL A 481 14.59 8.37 33.68
C VAL A 481 13.57 8.90 34.69
N GLY A 482 13.72 8.57 35.96
CA GLY A 482 12.87 9.09 37.04
C GLY A 482 13.62 10.06 37.95
N PRO A 483 13.90 11.31 37.51
CA PRO A 483 14.80 12.23 38.22
C PRO A 483 14.31 12.65 39.61
N LYS A 484 13.00 12.66 39.85
CA LYS A 484 12.42 13.06 41.13
C LYS A 484 11.36 12.06 41.57
N ARG A 485 11.54 11.51 42.78
CA ARG A 485 10.58 10.63 43.45
C ARG A 485 10.08 11.27 44.74
N VAL A 486 8.82 11.01 45.09
CA VAL A 486 8.16 11.51 46.29
C VAL A 486 7.25 10.41 46.83
N GLY A 487 7.24 10.18 48.15
CA GLY A 487 6.30 9.25 48.79
C GLY A 487 6.46 7.76 48.43
N VAL A 488 7.45 7.41 47.60
CA VAL A 488 7.68 6.05 47.07
C VAL A 488 9.10 5.60 47.42
N LYS A 489 9.24 4.32 47.81
CA LYS A 489 10.55 3.72 48.12
C LYS A 489 11.43 3.68 46.87
N GLU A 490 12.73 3.84 47.01
CA GLU A 490 13.65 3.87 45.86
C GLU A 490 13.63 2.58 45.03
N THR A 491 13.57 1.43 45.69
CA THR A 491 13.50 0.12 45.03
C THR A 491 12.23 -0.03 44.18
N GLN A 492 11.11 0.43 44.72
CA GLN A 492 9.80 0.43 44.07
C GLN A 492 9.79 1.39 42.88
N TRP A 493 10.30 2.61 43.06
CA TRP A 493 10.44 3.59 41.99
C TRP A 493 11.29 3.07 40.83
N LYS A 494 12.47 2.51 41.13
CA LYS A 494 13.34 1.88 40.12
C LYS A 494 12.64 0.73 39.40
N ALA A 495 11.82 -0.05 40.09
CA ALA A 495 11.04 -1.13 39.48
C ALA A 495 9.99 -0.60 38.49
N TRP A 496 9.29 0.49 38.82
CA TRP A 496 8.32 1.12 37.90
C TRP A 496 9.00 1.71 36.66
N ILE A 497 10.12 2.40 36.84
CA ILE A 497 10.91 2.94 35.72
C ILE A 497 11.40 1.81 34.81
N LEU A 498 11.92 0.72 35.37
CA LEU A 498 12.35 -0.46 34.61
C LEU A 498 11.18 -1.15 33.90
N ALA A 499 9.99 -1.18 34.51
CA ALA A 499 8.80 -1.72 33.88
C ALA A 499 8.36 -0.86 32.68
N CYS A 500 8.40 0.48 32.80
CA CYS A 500 8.17 1.40 31.69
C CYS A 500 9.17 1.17 30.55
N GLN A 501 10.46 1.08 30.88
CA GLN A 501 11.53 0.77 29.93
C GLN A 501 11.24 -0.54 29.16
N ARG A 502 10.77 -1.58 29.87
CA ARG A 502 10.44 -2.88 29.28
C ARG A 502 9.21 -2.84 28.37
N ILE A 503 8.17 -2.08 28.73
CA ILE A 503 6.98 -1.91 27.89
C ILE A 503 7.40 -1.32 26.53
N ILE A 504 8.23 -0.27 26.56
CA ILE A 504 8.70 0.37 25.32
C ILE A 504 9.58 -0.58 24.50
N THR A 505 10.52 -1.28 25.14
CA THR A 505 11.58 -2.05 24.43
C THR A 505 11.16 -3.44 23.98
N LEU A 506 10.45 -4.21 24.82
CA LEU A 506 10.14 -5.63 24.53
C LEU A 506 8.86 -5.82 23.71
N GLN A 507 7.99 -4.82 23.69
CA GLN A 507 6.68 -4.92 23.04
C GLN A 507 6.56 -3.99 21.82
N ASN A 508 7.67 -3.38 21.39
CA ASN A 508 7.62 -2.24 20.46
C ASN A 508 6.55 -1.21 20.90
N GLY A 509 6.40 -1.07 22.22
CA GLY A 509 5.22 -0.50 22.85
C GLY A 509 5.20 1.01 22.74
N GLU A 510 4.01 1.58 22.87
CA GLU A 510 3.86 3.02 22.79
C GLU A 510 4.27 3.72 24.09
N LEU A 511 4.81 4.93 23.95
CA LEU A 511 5.23 5.75 25.10
C LEU A 511 4.05 6.07 26.02
N SER A 512 2.86 6.19 25.45
CA SER A 512 1.60 6.41 26.16
C SER A 512 1.16 5.21 27.00
N GLU A 513 1.41 3.97 26.55
CA GLU A 513 1.13 2.77 27.34
C GLU A 513 2.04 2.69 28.57
N ALA A 514 3.32 3.01 28.39
CA ALA A 514 4.28 3.08 29.49
C ALA A 514 3.89 4.17 30.51
N LEU A 515 3.46 5.35 30.04
CA LEU A 515 2.94 6.40 30.91
C LEU A 515 1.66 5.97 31.63
N THR A 516 0.72 5.34 30.94
CA THR A 516 -0.53 4.81 31.52
C THR A 516 -0.24 3.82 32.64
N PHE A 517 0.67 2.86 32.39
CA PHE A 517 1.11 1.89 33.38
C PHE A 517 1.66 2.59 34.64
N LEU A 518 2.49 3.61 34.45
CA LEU A 518 3.08 4.38 35.55
C LEU A 518 2.01 5.13 36.35
N LEU A 519 1.13 5.88 35.68
CA LEU A 519 0.09 6.70 36.30
C LEU A 519 -0.88 5.85 37.13
N LYS A 520 -1.27 4.68 36.63
CA LYS A 520 -2.13 3.75 37.38
C LYS A 520 -1.41 3.20 38.61
N ASN A 521 -0.13 2.85 38.53
CA ASN A 521 0.65 2.39 39.69
C ASN A 521 0.82 3.47 40.75
N ILE A 522 1.12 4.71 40.34
CA ILE A 522 1.15 5.87 41.24
C ILE A 522 -0.21 6.00 41.93
N THR A 523 -1.30 6.06 41.17
CA THR A 523 -2.66 6.24 41.71
C THR A 523 -3.02 5.16 42.72
N PHE A 524 -2.77 3.88 42.41
CA PHE A 524 -3.11 2.79 43.32
C PHE A 524 -2.22 2.74 44.56
N HIS A 525 -0.94 3.08 44.43
CA HIS A 525 -0.05 3.19 45.57
C HIS A 525 -0.56 4.21 46.59
N PHE A 526 -0.94 5.42 46.15
CA PHE A 526 -1.46 6.46 47.03
C PHE A 526 -2.90 6.19 47.53
N LYS A 527 -3.65 5.31 46.86
CA LYS A 527 -4.92 4.76 47.39
C LYS A 527 -4.72 3.64 48.42
N GLY A 528 -3.49 3.24 48.72
CA GLY A 528 -3.17 2.23 49.74
C GLY A 528 -3.34 0.78 49.28
N PHE A 529 -3.33 0.52 47.97
CA PHE A 529 -3.36 -0.86 47.48
C PHE A 529 -2.04 -1.58 47.78
N GLU A 530 -2.15 -2.84 48.19
CA GLU A 530 -0.97 -3.68 48.44
C GLU A 530 -0.27 -4.04 47.12
N GLU A 531 1.05 -3.91 47.11
CA GLU A 531 1.90 -4.20 45.97
C GLU A 531 2.32 -5.67 45.90
N CYS A 532 2.71 -6.11 44.72
CA CYS A 532 3.37 -7.41 44.54
C CYS A 532 4.81 -7.35 45.06
N SER A 533 5.18 -8.26 45.96
CA SER A 533 6.52 -8.26 46.57
C SER A 533 7.64 -8.80 45.67
N ILE A 534 7.35 -9.17 44.41
CA ILE A 534 8.36 -9.55 43.40
C ILE A 534 8.70 -8.37 42.50
N CYS A 535 7.68 -7.73 41.91
CA CYS A 535 7.86 -6.65 40.93
C CYS A 535 7.67 -5.25 41.53
N TYR A 536 7.31 -5.14 42.81
CA TYR A 536 7.05 -3.88 43.53
C TYR A 536 6.04 -2.98 42.82
N SER A 537 5.09 -3.56 42.09
CA SER A 537 4.05 -2.85 41.37
C SER A 537 2.68 -3.31 41.87
N VAL A 538 1.71 -2.39 41.90
CA VAL A 538 0.31 -2.76 42.20
C VAL A 538 -0.31 -3.40 40.97
N LEU A 539 -0.11 -2.80 39.79
CA LEU A 539 -0.51 -3.42 38.52
C LEU A 539 0.67 -4.10 37.87
N HIS A 540 0.45 -5.32 37.37
CA HIS A 540 1.38 -5.98 36.46
C HIS A 540 1.19 -5.47 35.03
N GLN A 541 2.10 -5.83 34.12
CA GLN A 541 2.06 -5.41 32.70
C GLN A 541 0.79 -5.87 31.96
N ASP A 542 0.12 -6.91 32.46
CA ASP A 542 -1.18 -7.42 31.97
C ASP A 542 -2.39 -6.76 32.66
N ASN A 543 -2.17 -5.65 33.37
CA ASN A 543 -3.16 -4.96 34.19
C ASN A 543 -3.77 -5.81 35.34
N SER A 544 -3.15 -6.92 35.73
CA SER A 544 -3.62 -7.71 36.87
C SER A 544 -3.18 -7.13 38.22
N LEU A 545 -4.03 -7.31 39.24
CA LEU A 545 -3.72 -6.99 40.65
C LEU A 545 -3.05 -8.18 41.35
N PRO A 546 -2.31 -7.97 42.45
CA PRO A 546 -1.66 -9.05 43.19
C PRO A 546 -2.73 -9.90 43.90
N SER A 547 -3.03 -11.06 43.32
CA SER A 547 -4.10 -11.94 43.79
C SER A 547 -3.61 -13.12 44.63
N LYS A 548 -2.34 -13.49 44.51
CA LYS A 548 -1.77 -14.66 45.22
C LYS A 548 -1.13 -14.22 46.53
N THR A 549 -1.62 -14.74 47.65
CA THR A 549 -1.15 -14.36 48.99
C THR A 549 -0.42 -15.53 49.66
N CYS A 550 0.76 -15.30 50.23
CA CYS A 550 1.47 -16.32 50.99
C CYS A 550 0.71 -16.64 52.29
N SER A 551 0.45 -17.93 52.57
CA SER A 551 -0.21 -18.34 53.82
C SER A 551 0.62 -18.05 55.06
N THR A 552 1.95 -18.09 54.95
CA THR A 552 2.92 -17.88 56.05
C THR A 552 3.21 -16.40 56.30
N CYS A 553 3.77 -15.68 55.32
CA CYS A 553 4.21 -14.29 55.51
C CYS A 553 3.19 -13.22 55.06
N LYS A 554 2.03 -13.64 54.54
CA LYS A 554 0.92 -12.77 54.08
C LYS A 554 1.24 -11.76 52.97
N ASN A 555 2.46 -11.76 52.43
CA ASN A 555 2.82 -10.96 51.26
C ASN A 555 2.05 -11.40 50.00
N LYS A 556 1.74 -10.44 49.13
CA LYS A 556 0.97 -10.64 47.90
C LYS A 556 1.86 -10.65 46.65
N PHE A 557 1.39 -11.35 45.63
CA PHE A 557 2.09 -11.56 44.37
C PHE A 557 1.10 -11.57 43.20
N HIS A 558 1.51 -11.02 42.05
CA HIS A 558 0.84 -11.31 40.78
C HIS A 558 1.04 -12.78 40.42
N ALA A 559 0.02 -13.41 39.84
CA ALA A 559 0.10 -14.80 39.41
C ALA A 559 1.26 -15.01 38.40
N GLY A 560 1.42 -14.10 37.43
CA GLY A 560 2.50 -14.15 36.44
C GLY A 560 3.90 -14.01 37.04
N CYS A 561 4.09 -13.09 38.01
CA CYS A 561 5.36 -12.94 38.71
C CYS A 561 5.74 -14.20 39.50
N LEU A 562 4.78 -14.74 40.24
CA LEU A 562 4.99 -15.93 41.07
C LEU A 562 5.24 -17.18 40.23
N TYR A 563 4.54 -17.32 39.09
CA TYR A 563 4.78 -18.39 38.14
C TYR A 563 6.19 -18.36 37.54
N LYS A 564 6.64 -17.18 37.08
CA LYS A 564 8.01 -17.00 36.57
C LYS A 564 9.04 -17.33 37.66
N TRP A 565 8.79 -16.92 38.89
CA TRP A 565 9.65 -17.26 40.03
C TRP A 565 9.77 -18.78 40.21
N PHE A 566 8.66 -19.51 40.34
CA PHE A 566 8.70 -20.98 40.52
C PHE A 566 9.44 -21.70 39.40
N LYS A 567 9.26 -21.27 38.16
CA LYS A 567 9.98 -21.82 37.00
C LYS A 567 11.49 -21.61 37.13
N SER A 568 11.92 -20.45 37.62
CA SER A 568 13.34 -20.13 37.81
C SER A 568 13.97 -20.73 39.08
N SER A 569 13.20 -20.88 40.16
CA SER A 569 13.69 -21.35 41.46
C SER A 569 13.66 -22.87 41.62
N GLY A 570 13.08 -23.60 40.66
CA GLY A 570 13.00 -25.06 40.68
C GLY A 570 12.07 -25.63 41.76
N GLY A 571 11.14 -24.82 42.29
CA GLY A 571 10.23 -25.26 43.35
C GLY A 571 9.20 -24.19 43.75
N ASN A 572 8.08 -24.66 44.31
CA ASN A 572 6.94 -23.83 44.70
C ASN A 572 7.13 -23.23 46.10
N THR A 573 8.15 -22.41 46.29
CA THR A 573 8.45 -21.77 47.58
C THR A 573 8.31 -20.25 47.50
N CYS A 574 7.81 -19.64 48.57
CA CYS A 574 7.65 -18.19 48.66
C CYS A 574 9.00 -17.49 48.48
N PRO A 575 9.11 -16.45 47.61
CA PRO A 575 10.37 -15.73 47.40
C PRO A 575 10.95 -15.09 48.67
N LEU A 576 10.09 -14.77 49.64
CA LEU A 576 10.47 -14.05 50.86
C LEU A 576 10.75 -14.98 52.04
N CYS A 577 9.80 -15.84 52.40
CA CYS A 577 9.92 -16.71 53.58
C CYS A 577 10.32 -18.16 53.27
N ARG A 578 10.50 -18.51 51.98
CA ARG A 578 10.87 -19.85 51.48
C ARG A 578 9.95 -21.00 51.91
N SER A 579 8.81 -20.72 52.54
CA SER A 579 7.81 -21.75 52.85
C SER A 579 7.13 -22.25 51.59
N THR A 580 6.67 -23.50 51.62
CA THR A 580 5.91 -24.10 50.53
C THR A 580 4.66 -23.27 50.22
N PHE A 581 4.52 -22.85 48.97
CA PHE A 581 3.46 -21.98 48.51
C PHE A 581 2.38 -22.82 47.82
N ASN A 582 1.13 -22.64 48.24
CA ASN A 582 0.00 -23.33 47.61
C ASN A 582 -0.57 -22.44 46.50
N PHE A 583 -0.31 -22.80 45.24
CA PHE A 583 -0.78 -22.08 44.06
C PHE A 583 -2.19 -22.58 43.68
N ARG A 584 -3.18 -22.33 44.54
CA ARG A 584 -4.59 -22.41 44.14
C ARG A 584 -5.06 -21.05 43.66
#